data_AF-A0A7S1Z762-F1
#
_entry.id   AF-A0A7S1Z762-F1
#
_cell.length_a   1.000
_cell.length_b   1.000
_cell.length_c   1.000
_cell.angle_alpha   90.00
_cell.angle_beta   90.00
_cell.angle_gamma   90.00
#
_symmetry.space_group_name_H-M   'P 1'
#
loop_
_entity.id
_entity.type
_entity.pdbx_description
1 polymer ?
#
loop_
_entity_poly.entity_id
_entity_poly.type
_entity_poly.pdbx_seq_one_letter_code
_entity_poly.pdbx_strand_id
1 'polypeptide(L)'
;EKKYFQTDLDSAQRVSRRSYDKMMVMRKETNQITGKHDDDVVVQGTDVPVEEDGIVICDEEERDSSDPELEDIHEDMELGLFTLVVLLCSSLDKRHGAVFKLLLFTSSMFVLVAMVILFSMLAKVVAMFEWDGSCTGDADKYEKLTMFGVSGLYTSRFIMLGLEKHDRHMKERNLRSRGKQISRMCFLLSIDEAWDCVVVGAVHLLNLWIVFITAGTSSMIFNALAVEFIIGLKDETVGKYTGAFGIDKQVLNDAKRRPLSKVGERIFVGLQKSSLMLSILCPILSLWFMVYGTICKPLGGSWG
;
A
#
# COMPACT_ATOMS: atom_id res chain seq x y z
N GLU A 1 -34.72 -10.76 22.15
CA GLU A 1 -33.43 -10.68 21.43
C GLU A 1 -32.72 -12.03 21.23
N LYS A 2 -32.59 -12.91 22.24
CA LYS A 2 -31.89 -14.21 22.07
C LYS A 2 -32.44 -15.16 20.98
N LYS A 3 -33.72 -15.08 20.60
CA LYS A 3 -34.31 -15.94 19.55
C LYS A 3 -33.90 -15.55 18.12
N TYR A 4 -33.58 -14.28 17.86
CA TYR A 4 -33.16 -13.84 16.53
C TYR A 4 -31.74 -14.35 16.20
N PHE A 5 -30.83 -14.30 17.19
CA PHE A 5 -29.45 -14.76 17.02
C PHE A 5 -29.34 -16.27 16.70
N GLN A 6 -30.21 -17.09 17.28
CA GLN A 6 -30.22 -18.53 17.00
C GLN A 6 -30.68 -18.84 15.56
N THR A 7 -31.56 -18.01 15.01
CA THR A 7 -32.14 -18.22 13.67
C THR A 7 -31.14 -17.86 12.56
N ASP A 8 -30.31 -16.84 12.80
CA ASP A 8 -29.21 -16.46 11.90
C ASP A 8 -28.05 -17.48 11.94
N LEU A 9 -27.77 -18.07 13.10
CA LEU A 9 -26.74 -19.11 13.22
C LEU A 9 -27.16 -20.41 12.50
N ASP A 10 -28.42 -20.82 12.65
CA ASP A 10 -28.96 -22.02 11.98
C ASP A 10 -29.07 -21.85 10.46
N SER A 11 -29.33 -20.64 9.98
CA SER A 11 -29.37 -20.35 8.54
C SER A 11 -27.97 -20.29 7.93
N ALA A 12 -26.98 -19.74 8.64
CA ALA A 12 -25.57 -19.81 8.24
C ALA A 12 -25.04 -21.26 8.16
N GLN A 13 -25.39 -22.11 9.14
CA GLN A 13 -25.00 -23.53 9.12
C GLN A 13 -25.65 -24.32 7.96
N ARG A 14 -26.89 -24.00 7.57
CA ARG A 14 -27.54 -24.64 6.41
C ARG A 14 -26.89 -24.26 5.08
N VAL A 15 -26.43 -23.02 4.93
CA VAL A 15 -25.72 -22.58 3.72
C VAL A 15 -24.36 -23.28 3.62
N SER A 16 -23.64 -23.40 4.74
CA SER A 16 -22.36 -24.12 4.80
C SER A 16 -22.49 -25.60 4.41
N ARG A 17 -23.51 -26.31 4.93
CA ARG A 17 -23.75 -27.72 4.56
C ARG A 17 -24.10 -27.90 3.08
N ARG A 18 -24.92 -27.01 2.51
CA ARG A 18 -25.24 -27.07 1.07
C ARG A 18 -24.03 -26.85 0.17
N SER A 19 -23.09 -25.99 0.55
CA SER A 19 -21.83 -25.84 -0.18
C SER A 19 -20.93 -27.07 -0.07
N TYR A 20 -20.89 -27.70 1.11
CA TYR A 20 -20.10 -28.93 1.32
C TYR A 20 -20.64 -30.12 0.51
N ASP A 21 -21.97 -30.28 0.46
CA ASP A 21 -22.60 -31.34 -0.34
C ASP A 21 -22.38 -31.13 -1.85
N LYS A 22 -22.42 -29.88 -2.34
CA LYS A 22 -22.10 -29.58 -3.75
C LYS A 22 -20.65 -29.89 -4.11
N MET A 23 -19.69 -29.62 -3.22
CA MET A 23 -18.28 -29.97 -3.45
C MET A 23 -18.05 -31.48 -3.48
N MET A 24 -18.75 -32.24 -2.62
CA MET A 24 -18.68 -33.70 -2.61
C MET A 24 -19.25 -34.33 -3.90
N VAL A 25 -20.30 -33.75 -4.47
CA VAL A 25 -20.89 -34.22 -5.74
C VAL A 25 -19.94 -33.96 -6.91
N MET A 26 -19.36 -32.77 -7.01
CA MET A 26 -18.40 -32.46 -8.09
C MET A 26 -17.16 -33.37 -8.02
N ARG A 27 -16.65 -33.70 -6.81
CA ARG A 27 -15.51 -34.60 -6.65
C ARG A 27 -15.79 -36.04 -7.10
N LYS A 28 -17.05 -36.50 -7.03
CA LYS A 28 -17.43 -37.83 -7.54
C LYS A 28 -17.53 -37.85 -9.07
N GLU A 29 -17.96 -36.75 -9.67
CA GLU A 29 -18.03 -36.63 -11.14
C GLU A 29 -16.63 -36.53 -11.77
N THR A 30 -15.68 -35.84 -11.12
CA THR A 30 -14.29 -35.76 -11.62
C THR A 30 -13.57 -37.11 -11.59
N ASN A 31 -13.82 -37.94 -10.57
CA ASN A 31 -13.22 -39.28 -10.48
C ASN A 31 -13.87 -40.32 -11.40
N GLN A 32 -15.00 -40.02 -12.04
CA GLN A 32 -15.61 -40.89 -13.06
C GLN A 32 -15.05 -40.63 -14.48
N ILE A 33 -14.42 -39.48 -14.71
CA ILE A 33 -13.93 -39.08 -16.03
C ILE A 33 -12.50 -39.58 -16.29
N THR A 34 -11.72 -39.91 -15.25
CA THR A 34 -10.32 -40.36 -15.37
C THR A 34 -10.11 -41.87 -15.43
N GLY A 35 -11.18 -42.66 -15.60
CA GLY A 35 -11.08 -44.11 -15.76
C GLY A 35 -11.01 -44.56 -17.23
N LYS A 36 -9.81 -44.62 -17.83
CA LYS A 36 -9.49 -45.48 -19.00
C LYS A 36 -7.97 -45.72 -19.04
N HIS A 37 -7.54 -46.94 -18.71
CA HIS A 37 -7.27 -48.07 -19.62
C HIS A 37 -5.92 -47.94 -20.33
N ASP A 38 -4.93 -48.61 -19.74
CA ASP A 38 -3.76 -49.14 -20.46
C ASP A 38 -4.23 -50.15 -21.52
N ASP A 39 -3.67 -50.06 -22.73
CA ASP A 39 -3.20 -51.21 -23.53
C ASP A 39 -2.46 -50.74 -24.81
N ASP A 40 -1.41 -51.49 -25.13
CA ASP A 40 -0.34 -51.26 -26.12
C ASP A 40 -0.75 -51.13 -27.60
N VAL A 41 -0.05 -50.26 -28.36
CA VAL A 41 0.25 -50.49 -29.79
C VAL A 41 1.61 -49.91 -30.19
N VAL A 42 2.50 -50.79 -30.67
CA VAL A 42 3.75 -50.50 -31.39
C VAL A 42 3.45 -50.27 -32.87
N VAL A 43 3.89 -49.15 -33.47
CA VAL A 43 4.16 -49.06 -34.92
C VAL A 43 5.36 -48.14 -35.20
N GLN A 44 6.30 -48.66 -35.99
CA GLN A 44 7.47 -47.99 -36.56
C GLN A 44 7.12 -47.04 -37.72
N GLY A 45 7.86 -45.93 -37.81
CA GLY A 45 8.48 -45.42 -39.03
C GLY A 45 7.65 -44.53 -39.96
N THR A 46 8.08 -43.28 -40.16
CA THR A 46 8.63 -42.74 -41.43
C THR A 46 8.89 -41.24 -41.32
N ASP A 47 10.02 -40.82 -41.89
CA ASP A 47 10.45 -39.43 -42.03
C ASP A 47 9.59 -38.65 -43.04
N VAL A 48 9.05 -37.50 -42.62
CA VAL A 48 8.65 -36.39 -43.51
C VAL A 48 8.92 -35.07 -42.77
N PRO A 49 9.63 -34.10 -43.37
CA PRO A 49 9.69 -32.75 -42.85
C PRO A 49 8.48 -31.97 -43.35
N VAL A 50 7.61 -31.55 -42.43
CA VAL A 50 6.57 -30.56 -42.72
C VAL A 50 6.88 -29.34 -41.85
N GLU A 51 7.35 -28.27 -42.49
CA GLU A 51 7.22 -26.92 -41.97
C GLU A 51 5.73 -26.58 -41.95
N GLU A 52 5.12 -26.64 -40.77
CA GLU A 52 3.86 -25.97 -40.49
C GLU A 52 4.14 -24.91 -39.42
N ASP A 53 3.81 -23.66 -39.76
CA ASP A 53 3.69 -22.54 -38.84
C ASP A 53 2.65 -22.89 -37.77
N GLY A 54 3.12 -23.59 -36.73
CA GLY A 54 2.37 -23.84 -35.53
C GLY A 54 2.15 -22.53 -34.80
N ILE A 55 0.96 -21.96 -34.95
CA ILE A 55 0.38 -21.12 -33.90
C ILE A 55 0.27 -22.04 -32.69
N VAL A 56 1.26 -21.95 -31.81
CA VAL A 56 1.21 -22.51 -30.46
C VAL A 56 0.08 -21.77 -29.76
N ILE A 57 -1.12 -22.33 -29.84
CA ILE A 57 -2.17 -22.07 -28.85
C ILE A 57 -1.60 -22.70 -27.59
N CYS A 58 -0.95 -21.89 -26.77
CA CYS A 58 -0.69 -22.28 -25.39
C CYS A 58 -2.08 -22.54 -24.81
N ASP A 59 -2.43 -23.81 -24.62
CA ASP A 59 -3.49 -24.18 -23.72
C ASP A 59 -3.26 -23.39 -22.44
N GLU A 60 -4.23 -22.54 -22.09
CA GLU A 60 -4.34 -21.99 -20.75
C GLU A 60 -4.58 -23.19 -19.86
N GLU A 61 -3.48 -23.87 -19.47
CA GLU A 61 -3.47 -24.75 -18.30
C GLU A 61 -4.25 -24.00 -17.23
N GLU A 62 -5.35 -24.61 -16.78
CA GLU A 62 -6.04 -24.23 -15.55
C GLU A 62 -4.97 -24.23 -14.45
N ARG A 63 -4.35 -23.06 -14.31
CA ARG A 63 -3.28 -22.82 -13.36
C ARG A 63 -3.96 -22.92 -12.02
N ASP A 64 -3.81 -24.07 -11.37
CA ASP A 64 -4.39 -24.38 -10.08
C ASP A 64 -4.05 -23.22 -9.14
N SER A 65 -5.04 -22.36 -8.90
CA SER A 65 -4.85 -21.01 -8.38
C SER A 65 -4.52 -20.98 -6.88
N SER A 66 -4.35 -22.16 -6.29
CA SER A 66 -3.98 -22.42 -4.91
C SER A 66 -2.46 -22.47 -4.74
N ASP A 67 -1.76 -21.39 -5.10
CA ASP A 67 -0.38 -21.20 -4.66
C ASP A 67 -0.43 -20.56 -3.26
N PRO A 68 -0.17 -21.31 -2.18
CA PRO A 68 -0.40 -20.85 -0.82
C PRO A 68 0.43 -19.60 -0.47
N GLU A 69 1.59 -19.38 -1.12
CA GLU A 69 2.38 -18.15 -0.96
C GLU A 69 1.65 -16.90 -1.44
N LEU A 70 0.75 -17.00 -2.41
CA LEU A 70 -0.01 -15.86 -2.93
C LEU A 70 -1.25 -15.56 -2.07
N GLU A 71 -1.81 -16.59 -1.44
CA GLU A 71 -2.94 -16.47 -0.52
C GLU A 71 -2.50 -15.81 0.80
N ASP A 72 -1.31 -16.18 1.31
CA ASP A 72 -0.69 -15.60 2.51
C ASP A 72 -0.41 -14.09 2.35
N ILE A 73 0.09 -13.67 1.18
CA ILE A 73 0.31 -12.23 0.88
C ILE A 73 -1.03 -11.48 0.84
N HIS A 74 -2.15 -12.15 0.57
CA HIS A 74 -3.44 -11.51 0.39
C HIS A 74 -4.32 -11.47 1.65
N GLU A 75 -4.10 -12.32 2.64
CA GLU A 75 -4.84 -12.30 3.91
C GLU A 75 -4.40 -11.16 4.84
N ASP A 76 -3.14 -10.73 4.76
CA ASP A 76 -2.57 -9.67 5.60
C ASP A 76 -2.60 -8.26 4.97
N MET A 77 -3.23 -8.11 3.80
CA MET A 77 -3.26 -6.81 3.12
C MET A 77 -4.29 -5.87 3.73
N GLU A 78 -3.80 -4.96 4.58
CA GLU A 78 -4.55 -3.78 4.99
C GLU A 78 -4.86 -2.91 3.77
N LEU A 79 -6.14 -2.84 3.40
CA LEU A 79 -6.62 -1.95 2.36
C LEU A 79 -6.39 -0.50 2.78
N GLY A 80 -5.64 0.27 1.99
CA GLY A 80 -5.50 1.69 2.25
C GLY A 80 -6.74 2.49 1.85
N LEU A 81 -6.78 3.75 2.31
CA LEU A 81 -7.89 4.67 2.07
C LEU A 81 -8.12 4.89 0.56
N PHE A 82 -7.07 4.94 -0.26
CA PHE A 82 -7.23 5.17 -1.69
C PHE A 82 -7.86 3.95 -2.38
N THR A 83 -7.41 2.73 -2.08
CA THR A 83 -8.07 1.52 -2.60
C THR A 83 -9.50 1.41 -2.11
N LEU A 84 -9.78 1.75 -0.84
CA LEU A 84 -11.15 1.77 -0.32
C LEU A 84 -12.05 2.72 -1.11
N VAL A 85 -11.60 3.95 -1.38
CA VAL A 85 -12.34 4.92 -2.20
C VAL A 85 -12.55 4.40 -3.62
N VAL A 86 -11.51 3.82 -4.23
CA VAL A 86 -11.60 3.23 -5.58
C VAL A 86 -12.62 2.09 -5.61
N LEU A 87 -12.62 1.21 -4.62
CA LEU A 87 -13.55 0.08 -4.53
C LEU A 87 -14.98 0.55 -4.28
N LEU A 88 -15.19 1.51 -3.39
CA LEU A 88 -16.51 2.12 -3.14
C LEU A 88 -17.04 2.79 -4.40
N CYS A 89 -16.24 3.62 -5.09
CA CYS A 89 -16.65 4.24 -6.35
C CYS A 89 -16.88 3.21 -7.46
N SER A 90 -16.12 2.11 -7.48
CA SER A 90 -16.34 1.01 -8.43
C SER A 90 -17.63 0.24 -8.12
N SER A 91 -18.04 0.13 -6.86
CA SER A 91 -19.30 -0.52 -6.47
C SER A 91 -20.54 0.31 -6.81
N LEU A 92 -20.41 1.64 -6.85
CA LEU A 92 -21.53 2.57 -7.05
C LEU A 92 -21.85 2.85 -8.53
N ASP A 93 -20.92 2.68 -9.47
CA ASP A 93 -21.15 3.10 -10.87
C ASP A 93 -20.72 2.05 -11.91
N LYS A 94 -21.68 1.62 -12.75
CA LYS A 94 -21.47 0.70 -13.89
C LYS A 94 -20.63 1.32 -15.03
N ARG A 95 -20.41 2.65 -15.03
CA ARG A 95 -19.55 3.36 -16.01
C ARG A 95 -18.09 3.51 -15.53
N HIS A 96 -17.51 2.39 -15.11
CA HIS A 96 -16.24 2.23 -14.40
C HIS A 96 -14.99 2.93 -14.98
N GLY A 97 -15.00 3.37 -16.25
CA GLY A 97 -13.81 3.93 -16.91
C GLY A 97 -13.52 5.39 -16.55
N ALA A 98 -14.55 6.24 -16.44
CA ALA A 98 -14.36 7.68 -16.27
C ALA A 98 -14.08 8.06 -14.81
N VAL A 99 -14.85 7.51 -13.88
CA VAL A 99 -14.70 7.77 -12.43
C VAL A 99 -13.34 7.31 -11.92
N PHE A 100 -12.88 6.13 -12.36
CA PHE A 100 -11.55 5.62 -11.98
C PHE A 100 -10.41 6.52 -12.48
N LYS A 101 -10.51 7.01 -13.73
CA LYS A 101 -9.54 7.96 -14.28
C LYS A 101 -9.57 9.28 -13.54
N LEU A 102 -10.75 9.77 -13.16
CA LEU A 102 -10.91 10.99 -12.38
C LEU A 102 -10.30 10.85 -10.98
N LEU A 103 -10.56 9.75 -10.27
CA LEU A 103 -9.97 9.48 -8.95
C LEU A 103 -8.45 9.37 -9.00
N LEU A 104 -7.91 8.65 -9.99
CA LEU A 104 -6.46 8.60 -10.20
C LEU A 104 -5.89 9.99 -10.49
N PHE A 105 -6.58 10.79 -11.29
CA PHE A 105 -6.18 12.15 -11.59
C PHE A 105 -6.22 13.04 -10.33
N THR A 106 -7.30 13.00 -9.56
CA THR A 106 -7.46 13.78 -8.32
C THR A 106 -6.43 13.36 -7.27
N SER A 107 -6.19 12.07 -7.09
CA SER A 107 -5.15 11.56 -6.19
C SER A 107 -3.76 12.00 -6.65
N SER A 108 -3.44 11.83 -7.93
CA SER A 108 -2.16 12.31 -8.49
C SER A 108 -1.96 13.82 -8.32
N MET A 109 -3.00 14.63 -8.57
CA MET A 109 -2.97 16.08 -8.33
C MET A 109 -2.75 16.40 -6.86
N PHE A 110 -3.39 15.66 -5.93
CA PHE A 110 -3.18 15.86 -4.51
C PHE A 110 -1.74 15.52 -4.10
N VAL A 111 -1.18 14.38 -4.56
CA VAL A 111 0.23 14.05 -4.30
C VAL A 111 1.13 15.16 -4.82
N LEU A 112 0.88 15.66 -6.02
CA LEU A 112 1.67 16.72 -6.62
C LEU A 112 1.58 18.03 -5.81
N VAL A 113 0.38 18.42 -5.38
CA VAL A 113 0.18 19.59 -4.52
C VAL A 113 0.87 19.41 -3.16
N ALA A 114 0.72 18.24 -2.54
CA ALA A 114 1.39 17.91 -1.28
C ALA A 114 2.92 18.00 -1.43
N MET A 115 3.48 17.44 -2.50
CA MET A 115 4.90 17.55 -2.81
C MET A 115 5.34 19.00 -3.02
N VAL A 116 4.57 19.80 -3.78
CA VAL A 116 4.88 21.22 -3.97
C VAL A 116 4.87 21.98 -2.65
N ILE A 117 3.91 21.73 -1.77
CA ILE A 117 3.86 22.32 -0.42
C ILE A 117 5.09 21.88 0.38
N LEU A 118 5.43 20.58 0.35
CA LEU A 118 6.59 20.02 1.05
C LEU A 118 7.90 20.65 0.57
N PHE A 119 8.12 20.71 -0.75
CA PHE A 119 9.28 21.38 -1.35
C PHE A 119 9.29 22.88 -1.05
N SER A 120 8.14 23.55 -1.06
CA SER A 120 8.05 24.98 -0.72
C SER A 120 8.40 25.23 0.75
N MET A 121 7.95 24.35 1.65
CA MET A 121 8.32 24.40 3.06
C MET A 121 9.82 24.15 3.24
N LEU A 122 10.37 23.11 2.61
CA LEU A 122 11.80 22.82 2.63
C LEU A 122 12.63 23.99 2.06
N ALA A 123 12.20 24.60 0.95
CA ALA A 123 12.87 25.75 0.37
C ALA A 123 12.84 26.96 1.32
N LYS A 124 11.71 27.21 2.01
CA LYS A 124 11.63 28.25 3.05
C LYS A 124 12.52 27.93 4.24
N VAL A 125 12.60 26.67 4.66
CA VAL A 125 13.49 26.23 5.73
C VAL A 125 14.94 26.53 5.36
N VAL A 126 15.37 26.11 4.16
CA VAL A 126 16.74 26.36 3.66
C VAL A 126 17.01 27.85 3.55
N ALA A 127 16.08 28.63 2.99
CA ALA A 127 16.23 30.08 2.85
C ALA A 127 16.30 30.81 4.20
N MET A 128 15.52 30.36 5.19
CA MET A 128 15.58 30.89 6.56
C MET A 128 16.96 30.64 7.19
N PHE A 129 17.56 29.47 6.93
CA PHE A 129 18.89 29.15 7.47
C PHE A 129 20.05 29.83 6.74
N GLU A 130 19.93 30.10 5.44
CA GLU A 130 20.97 30.83 4.69
C GLU A 130 21.07 32.31 5.08
N TRP A 131 19.98 32.92 5.58
CA TRP A 131 19.92 34.36 5.81
C TRP A 131 20.61 34.85 7.08
N ASP A 132 20.70 34.04 8.15
CA ASP A 132 21.18 34.54 9.44
C ASP A 132 22.69 34.41 9.66
N GLY A 133 23.44 33.68 8.81
CA GLY A 133 24.92 33.66 8.76
C GLY A 133 25.68 33.24 10.04
N SER A 134 25.00 33.19 11.19
CA SER A 134 25.50 32.87 12.51
C SER A 134 24.35 32.21 13.28
N CYS A 135 24.18 30.90 13.11
CA CYS A 135 23.27 30.10 13.94
C CYS A 135 23.82 30.02 15.38
N THR A 136 23.66 31.07 16.17
CA THR A 136 23.86 31.01 17.62
C THR A 136 22.56 30.48 18.23
N GLY A 137 22.40 29.16 18.25
CA GLY A 137 21.23 28.53 18.85
C GLY A 137 21.18 28.78 20.36
N ASP A 138 20.41 29.78 20.78
CA ASP A 138 20.21 30.15 22.20
C ASP A 138 19.11 29.33 22.90
N ALA A 139 18.61 28.28 22.24
CA ALA A 139 17.63 27.38 22.83
C ALA A 139 18.19 26.68 24.08
N ASP A 140 17.33 26.54 25.09
CA ASP A 140 17.68 25.83 26.32
C ASP A 140 18.07 24.37 26.03
N LYS A 141 18.94 23.80 26.87
CA LYS A 141 19.45 22.44 26.72
C LYS A 141 18.32 21.42 26.68
N TYR A 142 17.27 21.62 27.48
CA TYR A 142 16.11 20.73 27.51
C TYR A 142 15.28 20.80 26.22
N GLU A 143 15.14 21.98 25.62
CA GLU A 143 14.46 22.12 24.33
C GLU A 143 15.25 21.43 23.21
N LYS A 144 16.57 21.63 23.16
CA LYS A 144 17.45 20.96 22.20
C LYS A 144 17.37 19.44 22.33
N LEU A 145 17.40 18.92 23.57
CA LEU A 145 17.26 17.49 23.83
C LEU A 145 15.88 16.97 23.40
N THR A 146 14.81 17.73 23.62
CA THR A 146 13.45 17.37 23.21
C THR A 146 13.34 17.31 21.69
N MET A 147 13.85 18.32 20.98
CA MET A 147 13.89 18.34 19.52
C MET A 147 14.66 17.16 18.95
N PHE A 148 15.81 16.84 19.54
CA PHE A 148 16.62 15.69 19.16
C PHE A 148 15.85 14.38 19.39
N GLY A 149 15.18 14.24 20.54
CA GLY A 149 14.37 13.08 20.87
C GLY A 149 13.20 12.87 19.92
N VAL A 150 12.40 13.92 19.65
CA VAL A 150 11.27 13.85 18.72
C VAL A 150 11.74 13.55 17.29
N SER A 151 12.82 14.20 16.83
CA SER A 151 13.40 13.91 15.51
C SER A 151 13.92 12.48 15.43
N GLY A 152 14.57 11.98 16.48
CA GLY A 152 15.04 10.59 16.56
C GLY A 152 13.90 9.58 16.46
N LEU A 153 12.78 9.84 17.15
CA LEU A 153 11.57 9.01 17.05
C LEU A 153 11.04 8.98 15.62
N TYR A 154 10.88 10.13 14.96
CA TYR A 154 10.39 10.16 13.58
C TYR A 154 11.38 9.55 12.58
N THR A 155 12.68 9.77 12.74
CA THR A 155 13.70 9.09 11.93
C THR A 155 13.58 7.57 12.09
N SER A 156 13.43 7.07 13.32
CA SER A 156 13.28 5.63 13.56
C SER A 156 12.01 5.07 12.91
N ARG A 157 10.89 5.82 12.99
CA ARG A 157 9.62 5.48 12.34
C ARG A 157 9.78 5.42 10.82
N PHE A 158 10.45 6.40 10.22
CA PHE A 158 10.73 6.42 8.78
C PHE A 158 11.60 5.25 8.34
N ILE A 159 12.62 4.90 9.10
CA ILE A 159 13.47 3.75 8.80
C ILE A 159 12.66 2.46 8.86
N MET A 160 11.84 2.26 9.90
CA MET A 160 10.98 1.07 10.00
C MET A 160 10.00 0.97 8.82
N LEU A 161 9.32 2.08 8.47
CA LEU A 161 8.42 2.13 7.32
C LEU A 161 9.16 1.85 6.00
N GLY A 162 10.38 2.34 5.84
CA GLY A 162 11.21 2.07 4.68
C GLY A 162 11.64 0.61 4.58
N LEU A 163 12.02 0.00 5.70
CA LEU A 163 12.41 -1.42 5.76
C LEU A 163 11.24 -2.35 5.42
N GLU A 164 10.07 -2.06 5.98
CA GLU A 164 8.85 -2.83 5.70
C GLU A 164 8.47 -2.76 4.21
N LYS A 165 8.51 -1.56 3.63
CA LYS A 165 8.25 -1.38 2.19
C LYS A 165 9.30 -2.04 1.31
N HIS A 166 10.57 -2.01 1.73
CA HIS A 166 11.65 -2.68 1.02
C HIS A 166 11.45 -4.20 1.01
N ASP A 167 11.03 -4.80 2.13
CA ASP A 167 10.72 -6.24 2.20
C ASP A 167 9.57 -6.62 1.25
N ARG A 168 8.47 -5.85 1.26
CA ARG A 168 7.34 -6.06 0.33
C ARG A 168 7.77 -5.92 -1.12
N HIS A 169 8.54 -4.88 -1.46
CA HIS A 169 9.06 -4.68 -2.81
C HIS A 169 9.93 -5.86 -3.26
N MET A 170 10.76 -6.42 -2.37
CA MET A 170 11.58 -7.60 -2.69
C MET A 170 10.70 -8.83 -2.95
N LYS A 171 9.67 -9.05 -2.14
CA LYS A 171 8.68 -10.13 -2.36
C LYS A 171 7.97 -9.98 -3.70
N GLU A 172 7.46 -8.80 -4.04
CA GLU A 172 6.80 -8.53 -5.32
C GLU A 172 7.73 -8.74 -6.52
N ARG A 173 8.99 -8.31 -6.40
CA ARG A 173 9.99 -8.51 -7.45
C ARG A 173 10.27 -10.00 -7.70
N ASN A 174 10.32 -10.80 -6.63
CA ASN A 174 10.49 -12.24 -6.72
C ASN A 174 9.27 -12.94 -7.35
N LEU A 175 8.05 -12.46 -7.10
CA LEU A 175 6.87 -12.96 -7.78
C LEU A 175 6.91 -12.65 -9.29
N ARG A 176 7.37 -11.45 -9.66
CA ARG A 176 7.49 -11.04 -11.06
C ARG A 176 8.58 -11.82 -11.81
N SER A 177 9.72 -12.11 -11.17
CA SER A 177 10.78 -12.91 -11.79
C SER A 177 10.35 -14.34 -12.09
N ARG A 178 9.35 -14.87 -11.36
CA ARG A 178 8.69 -16.16 -11.63
C ARG A 178 7.64 -16.11 -12.76
N GLY A 179 7.55 -15.00 -13.51
CA GLY A 179 6.61 -14.88 -14.63
C GLY A 179 5.14 -14.73 -14.24
N LYS A 180 4.85 -14.42 -12.96
CA LYS A 180 3.48 -14.11 -12.51
C LYS A 180 3.10 -12.70 -12.96
N GLN A 181 1.94 -12.56 -13.60
CA GLN A 181 1.41 -11.24 -13.96
C GLN A 181 1.00 -10.48 -12.70
N ILE A 182 1.29 -9.17 -12.67
CA ILE A 182 0.91 -8.29 -11.58
C ILE A 182 -0.61 -8.06 -11.65
N SER A 183 -1.32 -8.42 -10.59
CA SER A 183 -2.76 -8.20 -10.50
C SER A 183 -3.08 -6.71 -10.37
N ARG A 184 -4.27 -6.31 -10.82
CA ARG A 184 -4.76 -4.94 -10.60
C ARG A 184 -4.88 -4.60 -9.10
N MET A 185 -5.09 -5.59 -8.25
CA MET A 185 -5.09 -5.42 -6.81
C MET A 185 -3.72 -4.98 -6.28
N CYS A 186 -2.64 -5.67 -6.68
CA CYS A 186 -1.27 -5.28 -6.32
C CYS A 186 -0.97 -3.84 -6.76
N PHE A 187 -1.43 -3.44 -7.95
CA PHE A 187 -1.28 -2.05 -8.41
C PHE A 187 -1.94 -1.01 -7.50
N LEU A 188 -3.16 -1.28 -7.04
CA LEU A 188 -3.90 -0.37 -6.16
C LEU A 188 -3.24 -0.28 -4.78
N LEU A 189 -2.75 -1.40 -4.25
CA LEU A 189 -2.03 -1.44 -2.98
C LEU A 189 -0.72 -0.69 -3.03
N SER A 190 0.07 -0.81 -4.10
CA SER A 190 1.29 -0.01 -4.22
C SER A 190 1.00 1.50 -4.36
N ILE A 191 -0.17 1.88 -4.90
CA ILE A 191 -0.62 3.28 -4.83
C ILE A 191 -0.93 3.67 -3.39
N ASP A 192 -1.66 2.85 -2.63
CA ASP A 192 -1.91 3.11 -1.20
C ASP A 192 -0.60 3.27 -0.44
N GLU A 193 0.37 2.39 -0.64
CA GLU A 193 1.67 2.45 0.05
C GLU A 193 2.47 3.70 -0.30
N ALA A 194 2.45 4.10 -1.57
CA ALA A 194 3.08 5.33 -2.04
C ALA A 194 2.39 6.56 -1.44
N TRP A 195 1.05 6.57 -1.47
CA TRP A 195 0.22 7.61 -0.89
C TRP A 195 0.46 7.75 0.61
N ASP A 196 0.47 6.63 1.32
CA ASP A 196 0.73 6.56 2.74
C ASP A 196 2.11 7.12 3.08
N CYS A 197 3.13 6.77 2.28
CA CYS A 197 4.48 7.34 2.42
C CYS A 197 4.49 8.86 2.30
N VAL A 198 3.77 9.39 1.32
CA VAL A 198 3.70 10.84 1.06
C VAL A 198 2.97 11.55 2.19
N VAL A 199 1.80 11.05 2.58
CA VAL A 199 0.97 11.71 3.60
C VAL A 199 1.61 11.62 4.98
N VAL A 200 2.01 10.42 5.41
CA VAL A 200 2.67 10.21 6.71
C VAL A 200 4.00 10.96 6.74
N GLY A 201 4.78 10.90 5.65
CA GLY A 201 6.02 11.66 5.50
C GLY A 201 5.83 13.16 5.59
N ALA A 202 4.85 13.71 4.87
CA ALA A 202 4.54 15.13 4.91
C ALA A 202 4.08 15.58 6.29
N VAL A 203 3.22 14.81 6.94
CA VAL A 203 2.68 15.13 8.27
C VAL A 203 3.80 15.12 9.32
N HIS A 204 4.68 14.12 9.32
CA HIS A 204 5.82 14.09 10.24
C HIS A 204 6.83 15.21 9.97
N LEU A 205 7.17 15.50 8.70
CA LEU A 205 8.08 16.60 8.37
C LEU A 205 7.50 17.97 8.75
N LEU A 206 6.19 18.16 8.52
CA LEU A 206 5.47 19.35 8.97
C LEU A 206 5.47 19.45 10.49
N ASN A 207 5.31 18.33 11.19
CA ASN A 207 5.33 18.33 12.63
C ASN A 207 6.71 18.61 13.21
N LEU A 208 7.78 18.09 12.59
CA LEU A 208 9.14 18.47 12.94
C LEU A 208 9.34 19.97 12.81
N TRP A 209 8.87 20.54 11.70
CA TRP A 209 8.90 21.98 11.51
C TRP A 209 8.17 22.73 12.64
N ILE A 210 6.95 22.30 12.99
CA ILE A 210 6.19 22.88 14.11
C ILE A 210 6.97 22.77 15.42
N VAL A 211 7.57 21.61 15.70
CA VAL A 211 8.40 21.37 16.90
C VAL A 211 9.59 22.34 16.94
N PHE A 212 10.24 22.61 15.81
CA PHE A 212 11.37 23.55 15.74
C PHE A 212 10.97 25.00 16.02
N ILE A 213 9.80 25.45 15.56
CA ILE A 213 9.33 26.82 15.79
C ILE A 213 8.58 26.99 17.13
N THR A 214 8.16 25.89 17.77
CA THR A 214 7.41 25.93 19.02
C THR A 214 8.32 26.28 20.21
N ALA A 215 7.86 27.18 21.07
CA ALA A 215 8.49 27.45 22.36
C ALA A 215 7.94 26.51 23.45
N GLY A 216 8.82 26.03 24.32
CA GLY A 216 8.44 25.18 25.45
C GLY A 216 8.40 23.69 25.13
N THR A 217 9.06 22.90 25.97
CA THR A 217 9.16 21.43 25.88
C THR A 217 7.79 20.74 25.88
N SER A 218 6.85 21.18 26.71
CA SER A 218 5.52 20.58 26.80
C SER A 218 4.75 20.68 25.49
N SER A 219 4.74 21.86 24.88
CA SER A 219 4.07 22.11 23.59
C SER A 219 4.67 21.27 22.47
N MET A 220 6.00 21.10 22.42
CA MET A 220 6.66 20.22 21.46
C MET A 220 6.20 18.76 21.59
N ILE A 221 6.14 18.26 22.83
CA ILE A 221 5.70 16.89 23.12
C ILE A 221 4.22 16.71 22.73
N PHE A 222 3.35 17.66 23.09
CA PHE A 222 1.94 17.59 22.73
C PHE A 222 1.71 17.62 21.22
N ASN A 223 2.46 18.45 20.47
CA ASN A 223 2.39 18.46 19.01
C ASN A 223 2.83 17.11 18.42
N ALA A 224 3.92 16.53 18.94
CA ALA A 224 4.37 15.20 18.54
C ALA A 224 3.32 14.11 18.79
N LEU A 225 2.70 14.10 19.97
CA LEU A 225 1.66 13.15 20.33
C LEU A 225 0.37 13.35 19.53
N ALA A 226 -0.03 14.59 19.26
CA ALA A 226 -1.21 14.90 18.47
C ALA A 226 -1.11 14.33 17.05
N VAL A 227 0.08 14.39 16.44
CA VAL A 227 0.31 13.82 15.11
C VAL A 227 0.24 12.30 15.12
N GLU A 228 0.84 11.64 16.11
CA GLU A 228 0.72 10.18 16.25
C GLU A 228 -0.75 9.77 16.46
N PHE A 229 -1.51 10.54 17.23
CA PHE A 229 -2.94 10.30 17.43
C PHE A 229 -3.74 10.45 16.12
N ILE A 230 -3.45 11.48 15.32
CA ILE A 230 -4.11 11.69 14.01
C ILE A 230 -3.79 10.54 13.05
N ILE A 231 -2.54 10.09 13.00
CA ILE A 231 -2.12 8.95 12.17
C ILE A 231 -2.81 7.67 12.65
N GLY A 232 -2.82 7.41 13.96
CA GLY A 232 -3.51 6.25 14.54
C GLY A 232 -5.02 6.25 14.28
N LEU A 233 -5.68 7.40 14.36
CA LEU A 233 -7.11 7.54 14.04
C LEU A 233 -7.41 7.20 12.58
N LYS A 234 -6.52 7.56 11.65
CA LYS A 234 -6.67 7.22 10.24
C LYS A 234 -6.66 5.70 10.07
N ASP A 235 -5.68 5.01 10.67
CA ASP A 235 -5.55 3.56 10.54
C ASP A 235 -6.75 2.84 11.15
N GLU A 236 -7.22 3.30 12.33
CA GLU A 236 -8.44 2.78 12.96
C GLU A 236 -9.69 3.03 12.12
N THR A 237 -9.80 4.21 11.50
CA THR A 237 -10.95 4.56 10.65
C THR A 237 -10.99 3.67 9.42
N VAL A 238 -9.85 3.47 8.77
CA VAL A 238 -9.74 2.59 7.59
C VAL A 238 -10.14 1.16 7.96
N GLY A 239 -9.61 0.62 9.07
CA GLY A 239 -9.96 -0.73 9.55
C GLY A 239 -11.44 -0.90 9.92
N LYS A 240 -12.06 0.13 10.52
CA LYS A 240 -13.50 0.10 10.82
C LYS A 240 -14.36 0.19 9.57
N TYR A 241 -13.98 1.02 8.60
CA TYR A 241 -14.72 1.19 7.35
C TYR A 241 -14.65 -0.06 6.47
N THR A 242 -13.48 -0.70 6.36
CA THR A 242 -13.33 -1.98 5.64
C THR A 242 -14.21 -3.06 6.26
N GLY A 243 -14.24 -3.15 7.58
CA GLY A 243 -15.10 -4.09 8.32
C GLY A 243 -16.60 -3.80 8.18
N ALA A 244 -17.02 -2.53 8.25
CA ALA A 244 -18.43 -2.14 8.25
C ALA A 244 -19.09 -2.20 6.87
N PHE A 245 -18.38 -1.82 5.80
CA PHE A 245 -18.93 -1.78 4.45
C PHE A 245 -18.81 -3.10 3.70
N GLY A 246 -18.20 -4.12 4.32
CA GLY A 246 -18.14 -5.48 3.79
C GLY A 246 -17.81 -5.49 2.31
N ILE A 247 -16.60 -5.01 1.94
CA ILE A 247 -16.15 -4.97 0.55
C ILE A 247 -16.44 -6.34 -0.06
N ASP A 248 -17.33 -6.35 -1.05
CA ASP A 248 -17.83 -7.57 -1.64
C ASP A 248 -16.62 -8.41 -2.11
N LYS A 249 -16.46 -9.61 -1.52
CA LYS A 249 -15.38 -10.54 -1.87
C LYS A 249 -15.35 -10.80 -3.37
N GLN A 250 -16.49 -10.68 -4.05
CA GLN A 250 -16.59 -10.78 -5.49
C GLN A 250 -15.86 -9.64 -6.22
N VAL A 251 -15.99 -8.40 -5.77
CA VAL A 251 -15.29 -7.24 -6.37
C VAL A 251 -13.78 -7.34 -6.13
N LEU A 252 -13.37 -7.81 -4.95
CA LEU A 252 -11.97 -8.05 -4.64
C LEU A 252 -11.38 -9.15 -5.53
N ASN A 253 -12.09 -10.26 -5.70
CA ASN A 253 -11.67 -11.37 -6.56
C ASN A 253 -11.63 -10.96 -8.04
N ASP A 254 -12.58 -10.14 -8.49
CA ASP A 254 -12.59 -9.58 -9.84
C ASP A 254 -11.39 -8.64 -10.08
N ALA A 255 -10.99 -7.86 -9.07
CA ALA A 255 -9.80 -7.03 -9.13
C ALA A 255 -8.50 -7.86 -9.16
N LYS A 256 -8.46 -8.98 -8.44
CA LYS A 256 -7.31 -9.92 -8.46
C LYS A 256 -7.14 -10.59 -9.82
N ARG A 257 -8.24 -10.95 -10.51
CA ARG A 257 -8.22 -11.68 -11.79
C ARG A 257 -7.87 -10.81 -13.00
N ARG A 258 -8.04 -9.49 -12.92
CA ARG A 258 -7.81 -8.61 -14.08
C ARG A 258 -6.34 -8.25 -14.21
N PRO A 259 -5.68 -8.61 -15.33
CA PRO A 259 -4.31 -8.21 -15.57
C PRO A 259 -4.23 -6.69 -15.77
N LEU A 260 -3.12 -6.11 -15.35
CA LEU A 260 -2.85 -4.70 -15.54
C LEU A 260 -2.57 -4.39 -17.02
N SER A 261 -2.99 -3.22 -17.50
CA SER A 261 -2.60 -2.77 -18.83
C SER A 261 -1.10 -2.45 -18.88
N LYS A 262 -0.45 -2.58 -20.05
CA LYS A 262 0.97 -2.21 -20.26
C LYS A 262 1.30 -0.76 -19.85
N VAL A 263 0.32 0.15 -19.94
CA VAL A 263 0.46 1.53 -19.48
C VAL A 263 0.43 1.58 -17.95
N GLY A 264 -0.51 0.86 -17.33
CA GLY A 264 -0.58 0.71 -15.86
C GLY A 264 0.71 0.13 -15.28
N GLU A 265 1.31 -0.85 -15.95
CA GLU A 265 2.56 -1.48 -15.49
C GLU A 265 3.75 -0.51 -15.50
N ARG A 266 3.82 0.39 -16.48
CA ARG A 266 4.84 1.46 -16.48
C ARG A 266 4.62 2.46 -15.35
N ILE A 267 3.37 2.86 -15.12
CA ILE A 267 3.01 3.77 -14.03
C ILE A 267 3.33 3.11 -12.68
N PHE A 268 3.02 1.82 -12.52
CA PHE A 268 3.31 1.02 -11.34
C PHE A 268 4.79 1.05 -10.98
N VAL A 269 5.66 0.69 -11.94
CA VAL A 269 7.11 0.69 -11.74
C VAL A 269 7.62 2.09 -11.39
N GLY A 270 7.04 3.14 -11.99
CA GLY A 270 7.35 4.52 -11.66
C GLY A 270 7.00 4.87 -10.21
N LEU A 271 5.77 4.57 -9.80
CA LEU A 271 5.27 4.82 -8.43
C LEU A 271 6.05 4.04 -7.38
N GLN A 272 6.38 2.79 -7.67
CA GLN A 272 7.14 1.94 -6.76
C GLN A 272 8.56 2.49 -6.57
N LYS A 273 9.21 2.93 -7.65
CA LYS A 273 10.52 3.60 -7.57
C LYS A 273 10.44 4.93 -6.81
N SER A 274 9.43 5.76 -7.07
CA SER A 274 9.29 7.05 -6.38
C SER A 274 9.00 6.86 -4.88
N SER A 275 8.16 5.88 -4.52
CA SER A 275 7.89 5.49 -3.14
C SER A 275 9.17 5.05 -2.43
N LEU A 276 9.98 4.19 -3.07
CA LEU A 276 11.27 3.77 -2.52
C LEU A 276 12.22 4.96 -2.33
N MET A 277 12.33 5.85 -3.32
CA MET A 277 13.17 7.05 -3.21
C MET A 277 12.71 7.96 -2.07
N LEU A 278 11.40 8.14 -1.91
CA LEU A 278 10.83 8.93 -0.82
C LEU A 278 11.12 8.29 0.54
N SER A 279 11.03 6.97 0.65
CA SER A 279 11.32 6.23 1.89
C SER A 279 12.78 6.38 2.34
N ILE A 280 13.70 6.66 1.41
CA ILE A 280 15.12 6.96 1.70
C ILE A 280 15.31 8.46 1.97
N LEU A 281 14.62 9.32 1.22
CA LEU A 281 14.75 10.76 1.34
C LEU A 281 14.20 11.30 2.67
N CYS A 282 13.04 10.81 3.12
CA CYS A 282 12.42 11.23 4.39
C CYS A 282 13.34 11.05 5.62
N PRO A 283 13.98 9.89 5.86
CA PRO A 283 14.90 9.74 6.98
C PRO A 283 16.16 10.59 6.83
N ILE A 284 16.66 10.80 5.60
CA ILE A 284 17.80 11.73 5.36
C ILE A 284 17.41 13.15 5.74
N LEU A 285 16.24 13.62 5.30
CA LEU A 285 15.71 14.94 5.67
C LEU A 285 15.49 15.05 7.18
N SER A 286 14.93 14.01 7.82
CA SER A 286 14.73 13.97 9.27
C SER A 286 16.05 14.00 10.04
N LEU A 287 17.08 13.29 9.58
CA LEU A 287 18.44 13.37 10.13
C LEU A 287 19.05 14.76 9.94
N TRP A 288 18.85 15.36 8.77
CA TRP A 288 19.29 16.73 8.51
C TRP A 288 18.62 17.71 9.49
N PHE A 289 17.30 17.61 9.67
CA PHE A 289 16.55 18.39 10.67
C PHE A 289 17.04 18.14 12.11
N MET A 290 17.35 16.89 12.46
CA MET A 290 17.86 16.53 13.78
C MET A 290 19.19 17.22 14.11
N VAL A 291 20.11 17.27 13.15
CA VAL A 291 21.42 17.91 13.33
C VAL A 291 21.29 19.44 13.20
N TYR A 292 20.73 19.93 12.10
CA TYR A 292 20.69 21.36 11.82
C TYR A 292 19.65 22.11 12.65
N GLY A 293 18.46 21.55 12.82
CA GLY A 293 17.38 22.21 13.57
C GLY A 293 17.69 22.37 15.06
N THR A 294 18.47 21.46 15.66
CA THR A 294 18.91 21.59 17.06
C THR A 294 20.00 22.66 17.24
N ILE A 295 20.85 22.86 16.23
CA ILE A 295 21.91 23.87 16.23
C ILE A 295 21.34 25.27 15.94
N CYS A 296 20.38 25.36 15.02
CA CYS A 296 19.89 26.60 14.45
C CYS A 296 18.49 27.02 14.94
N LYS A 297 18.01 26.55 16.10
CA LYS A 297 16.68 26.97 16.59
C LYS A 297 16.63 28.50 16.71
N PRO A 298 15.73 29.19 15.97
CA PRO A 298 15.61 30.63 16.07
C PRO A 298 15.19 31.02 17.49
N LEU A 299 15.76 32.11 18.01
CA LEU A 299 15.32 32.73 19.25
C LEU A 299 13.79 32.89 19.18
N GLY A 300 13.09 32.47 20.23
CA GLY A 300 11.67 32.70 20.42
C GLY A 300 11.35 34.18 20.63
N GLY A 301 11.91 35.06 19.79
CA GLY A 301 11.45 36.43 19.62
C GLY A 301 9.98 36.32 19.23
N SER A 302 9.13 37.00 20.01
CA SER A 302 7.69 36.95 19.79
C SER A 302 7.41 37.27 18.33
N TRP A 303 6.89 36.30 17.58
CA TRP A 303 6.26 36.56 16.30
C TRP A 303 4.95 37.30 16.65
N GLY A 304 5.08 38.61 16.88
CA GLY A 304 3.98 39.55 17.03
C GLY A 304 3.39 39.90 15.68
#